data_AF-A0A7C1HIH9-F1
#
_entry.id   AF-A0A7C1HIH9-F1
#
_cell.length_a   1.000
_cell.length_b   1.000
_cell.length_c   1.000
_cell.angle_alpha   90.00
_cell.angle_beta   90.00
_cell.angle_gamma   90.00
#
_symmetry.space_group_name_H-M   'P 1'
#
loop_
_entity.id
_entity.type
_entity.pdbx_description
1 polymer ?
#
loop_
_entity_poly.entity_id
_entity_poly.type
_entity_poly.pdbx_seq_one_letter_code
_entity_poly.pdbx_strand_id
1 'polypeptide(L)'
;MAERFYVTTPIYYVNAEPHIGHAYTTIVADVMNRFNVLRGVETFFLTGTDEHGDKIAIAAEKNGQSPQEYVDRISKMFRDLWPT
;
A
#
# COMPACT_ATOMS: atom_id res chain seq x y z
N MET A 1 -19.10 -9.34 22.97
CA MET A 1 -18.61 -9.34 21.58
C MET A 1 -17.10 -9.47 21.63
N ALA A 2 -16.46 -10.18 20.70
CA ALA A 2 -14.99 -10.23 20.63
C ALA A 2 -14.45 -8.82 20.31
N GLU A 3 -13.33 -8.44 20.94
CA GLU A 3 -12.62 -7.19 20.64
C GLU A 3 -12.13 -7.24 19.18
N ARG A 4 -12.30 -6.14 18.45
CA ARG A 4 -11.92 -6.02 17.03
C ARG A 4 -10.97 -4.85 16.82
N PHE A 5 -9.94 -5.07 16.00
CA PHE A 5 -8.96 -4.04 15.65
C PHE A 5 -8.81 -3.94 14.13
N TYR A 6 -9.15 -2.77 13.59
CA TYR A 6 -8.97 -2.48 12.17
C TYR A 6 -7.91 -1.38 12.03
N VAL A 7 -6.83 -1.67 11.30
CA VAL A 7 -5.76 -0.71 10.99
C VAL A 7 -5.61 -0.56 9.48
N THR A 8 -5.36 0.67 9.05
CA THR A 8 -5.08 1.01 7.65
C THR A 8 -3.80 1.81 7.53
N THR A 9 -3.12 1.69 6.39
CA THR A 9 -2.22 2.76 5.92
C THR A 9 -3.01 3.75 5.07
N PRO A 10 -2.42 4.90 4.71
CA PRO A 10 -2.84 5.59 3.50
C PRO A 10 -2.72 4.65 2.29
N ILE A 11 -3.51 4.91 1.25
CA ILE A 11 -3.23 4.38 -0.08
C ILE A 11 -2.08 5.19 -0.68
N TYR A 12 -1.07 4.51 -1.22
CA TYR A 12 0.16 5.16 -1.69
C TYR A 12 0.04 5.57 -3.16
N TYR A 13 0.44 6.81 -3.49
CA TYR A 13 0.48 7.26 -4.87
C TYR A 13 1.43 6.39 -5.71
N VAL A 14 0.98 6.03 -6.91
CA VAL A 14 1.75 5.23 -7.87
C VAL A 14 2.40 6.08 -8.96
N ASN A 15 2.68 7.35 -8.71
CA ASN A 15 3.40 8.21 -9.65
C ASN A 15 4.94 8.00 -9.63
N ALA A 16 5.43 7.16 -8.71
CA ALA A 16 6.83 6.77 -8.56
C ALA A 16 6.93 5.41 -7.87
N GLU A 17 8.13 4.82 -7.87
CA GLU A 17 8.40 3.55 -7.20
C GLU A 17 8.33 3.68 -5.67
N PRO A 18 8.05 2.58 -4.94
CA PRO A 18 8.01 2.62 -3.48
C PRO A 18 9.36 3.03 -2.87
N HIS A 19 9.34 3.77 -1.76
CA HIS A 19 10.54 4.18 -1.03
C HIS A 19 10.34 4.06 0.50
N ILE A 20 11.37 4.41 1.27
CA ILE A 20 11.42 4.24 2.74
C ILE A 20 10.25 4.88 3.49
N GLY A 21 9.64 5.94 2.96
CA GLY A 21 8.48 6.60 3.58
C GLY A 21 7.23 5.71 3.56
N HIS A 22 7.00 5.01 2.44
CA HIS A 22 5.93 4.03 2.33
C HIS A 22 6.18 2.83 3.25
N ALA A 23 7.41 2.32 3.24
CA ALA A 23 7.82 1.20 4.09
C ALA A 23 7.62 1.51 5.57
N TYR A 24 8.06 2.69 6.04
CA TYR A 24 7.91 3.11 7.44
C TYR A 24 6.45 3.05 7.89
N THR A 25 5.55 3.65 7.12
CA THR A 25 4.13 3.71 7.46
C THR A 25 3.50 2.30 7.49
N THR A 26 3.85 1.46 6.51
CA THR A 26 3.35 0.07 6.46
C THR A 26 3.86 -0.76 7.64
N ILE A 27 5.14 -0.62 8.00
CA ILE A 27 5.75 -1.33 9.14
C ILE A 27 5.09 -0.92 10.46
N VAL A 28 4.81 0.37 10.66
CA VAL A 28 4.11 0.84 11.88
C VAL A 28 2.72 0.20 11.98
N ALA A 29 1.96 0.18 10.89
CA ALA A 29 0.64 -0.46 10.85
C ALA A 29 0.73 -1.98 11.08
N ASP A 30 1.72 -2.66 10.49
CA ASP A 30 1.96 -4.09 10.66
C ASP A 30 2.32 -4.44 12.11
N VAL A 31 3.19 -3.65 12.76
CA VAL A 31 3.53 -3.83 14.19
C VAL A 31 2.28 -3.75 15.07
N MET A 32 1.41 -2.77 14.81
CA MET A 32 0.15 -2.62 15.54
C MET A 32 -0.81 -3.79 15.28
N ASN A 33 -0.91 -4.25 14.04
CA ASN A 33 -1.70 -5.44 13.69
C ASN A 33 -1.20 -6.67 14.46
N ARG A 34 0.11 -6.97 14.37
CA ARG A 34 0.73 -8.12 15.04
C ARG A 34 0.58 -8.07 16.56
N PHE A 35 0.71 -6.89 17.16
CA PHE A 35 0.51 -6.72 18.59
C PHE A 35 -0.92 -7.08 19.02
N ASN A 36 -1.93 -6.68 18.25
CA ASN A 36 -3.33 -7.02 18.55
C ASN A 36 -3.62 -8.52 18.30
N VAL A 37 -3.04 -9.12 17.26
CA VAL A 37 -3.09 -10.57 17.05
C VAL A 37 -2.52 -11.32 18.25
N LEU A 38 -1.36 -10.90 18.78
CA LEU A 38 -0.75 -11.50 19.98
C LEU A 38 -1.62 -11.37 21.23
N ARG A 39 -2.50 -10.36 21.30
CA ARG A 39 -3.48 -10.18 22.38
C ARG A 39 -4.75 -11.03 22.21
N GLY A 40 -4.88 -11.79 21.12
CA GLY A 40 -6.09 -12.57 20.81
C GLY A 40 -7.26 -11.73 20.28
N VAL A 41 -6.97 -10.53 19.74
CA VAL A 41 -7.98 -9.64 19.14
C VAL A 41 -8.22 -10.05 17.68
N GLU A 42 -9.46 -10.00 17.21
CA GLU A 42 -9.78 -10.19 15.80
C GLU A 42 -9.30 -8.95 15.02
N THR A 43 -8.35 -9.13 14.09
CA THR A 43 -7.74 -7.99 13.36
C THR A 43 -8.00 -8.01 11.86
N PHE A 44 -8.01 -6.82 11.26
CA PHE A 44 -7.91 -6.63 9.81
C PHE A 44 -6.89 -5.52 9.53
N PHE A 45 -5.99 -5.75 8.57
CA PHE A 45 -4.99 -4.78 8.16
C PHE A 45 -5.14 -4.51 6.65
N LEU A 46 -5.49 -3.27 6.29
CA LEU A 46 -5.67 -2.83 4.90
C LEU A 46 -4.59 -1.82 4.47
N THR A 47 -4.04 -2.04 3.28
CA THR A 47 -3.16 -1.11 2.57
C THR A 47 -3.51 -1.12 1.08
N GLY A 48 -2.93 -0.22 0.30
CA GLY A 48 -3.19 -0.16 -1.14
C GLY A 48 -2.52 1.01 -1.85
N THR A 49 -2.97 1.25 -3.08
CA THR A 49 -2.42 2.23 -4.01
C THR A 49 -3.50 3.22 -4.46
N ASP A 50 -3.10 4.47 -4.65
CA ASP A 50 -3.93 5.52 -5.26
C ASP A 50 -3.52 5.69 -6.73
N GLU A 51 -4.38 5.22 -7.63
CA GLU A 51 -4.06 4.95 -9.04
C GLU A 51 -4.65 5.98 -10.02
N HIS A 52 -5.36 7.01 -9.53
CA HIS A 52 -5.98 8.03 -10.38
C HIS A 52 -5.30 9.40 -10.27
N GLY A 53 -5.41 10.21 -11.34
CA GLY A 53 -5.03 11.63 -11.34
C GLY A 53 -4.03 12.03 -12.44
N ASP A 54 -4.02 13.32 -12.78
CA ASP A 54 -3.24 13.87 -13.91
C ASP A 54 -1.74 13.58 -13.80
N LYS A 55 -1.20 13.56 -12.58
CA LYS A 55 0.22 13.24 -12.34
C LYS A 55 0.58 11.82 -12.77
N ILE A 56 -0.34 10.88 -12.64
CA ILE A 56 -0.15 9.49 -13.06
C ILE A 56 -0.18 9.41 -14.58
N ALA A 57 -1.12 10.09 -15.23
CA ALA A 57 -1.17 10.16 -16.70
C ALA A 57 0.12 10.76 -17.29
N ILE A 58 0.60 11.87 -16.72
CA ILE A 58 1.87 12.51 -17.13
C ILE A 58 3.07 11.57 -16.90
N ALA A 59 3.08 10.84 -15.78
CA ALA A 59 4.15 9.89 -15.48
C ALA A 59 4.14 8.68 -16.44
N ALA A 60 2.95 8.17 -16.78
CA ALA A 60 2.78 7.08 -17.75
C ALA A 60 3.26 7.50 -19.15
N GLU A 61 2.86 8.69 -19.62
CA GLU A 61 3.31 9.26 -20.90
C GLU A 61 4.84 9.40 -20.95
N LYS A 62 5.46 9.93 -19.88
CA LYS A 62 6.92 10.05 -19.77
C LYS A 62 7.65 8.71 -19.82
N ASN A 63 6.98 7.61 -19.44
CA ASN A 63 7.52 6.26 -19.50
C ASN A 63 7.11 5.49 -20.77
N GLY A 64 6.35 6.11 -21.69
CA GLY A 64 5.87 5.46 -22.91
C GLY A 64 4.88 4.33 -22.65
N GLN A 65 4.12 4.40 -21.56
CA GLN A 65 3.14 3.39 -21.13
C GLN A 65 1.72 3.97 -21.12
N SER A 66 0.69 3.13 -21.29
CA SER A 66 -0.67 3.55 -20.94
C SER A 66 -0.81 3.75 -19.42
N PRO A 67 -1.78 4.56 -18.94
CA PRO A 67 -2.01 4.74 -17.52
C PRO A 67 -2.24 3.41 -16.78
N GLN A 68 -3.01 2.48 -17.35
CA GLN A 68 -3.27 1.17 -16.75
C GLN A 68 -1.99 0.35 -16.57
N GLU A 69 -1.18 0.21 -17.63
CA GLU A 69 0.08 -0.54 -17.56
C GLU A 69 1.06 0.08 -16.54
N TYR A 70 1.06 1.41 -16.45
CA TYR A 70 1.91 2.13 -15.52
C TYR A 70 1.52 1.86 -14.06
N VAL A 71 0.23 1.98 -13.73
CA VAL A 71 -0.26 1.74 -12.36
C VAL A 71 -0.18 0.27 -11.99
N ASP A 72 -0.47 -0.67 -12.91
CA ASP A 72 -0.36 -2.10 -12.68
C ASP A 72 1.07 -2.51 -12.30
N ARG A 73 2.07 -1.97 -13.03
CA ARG A 73 3.48 -2.23 -12.74
C ARG A 73 3.86 -1.76 -11.34
N ILE A 74 3.52 -0.53 -10.97
CA ILE A 74 3.92 0.06 -9.68
C ILE A 74 3.12 -0.55 -8.53
N SER A 75 1.83 -0.79 -8.70
CA SER A 75 0.97 -1.51 -7.75
C SER A 75 1.52 -2.91 -7.46
N LYS A 76 1.99 -3.62 -8.50
CA LYS A 76 2.70 -4.89 -8.33
C LYS A 76 3.97 -4.74 -7.50
N MET A 77 4.78 -3.70 -7.72
CA MET A 77 5.97 -3.45 -6.90
C MET A 77 5.62 -3.25 -5.41
N PHE A 78 4.54 -2.54 -5.09
CA PHE A 78 4.06 -2.41 -3.71
C PHE A 78 3.67 -3.76 -3.09
N ARG A 79 3.03 -4.65 -3.87
CA ARG A 79 2.64 -5.99 -3.40
C ARG A 79 3.87 -6.89 -3.20
N ASP A 80 4.81 -6.88 -4.14
CA ASP A 80 6.00 -7.74 -4.13
C ASP A 80 7.00 -7.37 -3.00
N LEU A 81 6.90 -6.17 -2.42
CA LEU A 81 7.76 -5.73 -1.31
C LEU A 81 7.52 -6.49 0.00
N TRP A 82 6.32 -7.03 0.19
CA TRP A 82 5.94 -7.65 1.45
C TRP A 82 5.90 -9.19 1.29
N PRO A 83 6.42 -9.94 2.27
CA PRO A 83 6.29 -11.39 2.26
C PRO A 83 4.82 -11.78 2.42
N THR A 84 4.40 -12.82 1.69
CA THR A 84 3.09 -13.48 1.81
C THR A 84 3.04 -14.42 3.01
#